data_AF-A0A8W8LF97-F1
#
_entry.id   AF-A0A8W8LF97-F1
#
_cell.length_a   1.000
_cell.length_b   1.000
_cell.length_c   1.000
_cell.angle_alpha   90.00
_cell.angle_beta   90.00
_cell.angle_gamma   90.00
#
_symmetry.space_group_name_H-M   'P 1'
#
loop_
_entity.id
_entity.type
_entity.pdbx_description
1 polymer ?
#
loop_
_entity_poly.entity_id
_entity_poly.type
_entity_poly.pdbx_seq_one_letter_code
_entity_poly.pdbx_strand_id
1 'polypeptide(L)'
;ALRYLRTSEIKPFIIFIKPPSSTCFLESRLKYNAMFTSEDGSATPCSEGIISAVIEKSAKLENNFGHLFDFVIVNDDISRATEELIKVAGSVSKDLQWVPAAWVE
;
A
#
# COMPACT_ATOMS: atom_id res chain seq x y z
N ALA A 1 5.14 -2.29 15.12
CA ALA A 1 5.13 -0.85 14.79
C ALA A 1 3.70 -0.33 14.57
N LEU A 2 2.94 -0.81 13.57
CA LEU A 2 1.59 -0.28 13.24
C LEU A 2 0.62 -0.17 14.42
N ARG A 3 0.55 -1.20 15.28
CA ARG A 3 -0.29 -1.15 16.49
C ARG A 3 0.10 -0.05 17.48
N TYR A 4 1.38 0.31 17.55
CA TYR A 4 1.88 1.35 18.43
C TYR A 4 1.67 2.77 17.88
N LEU A 5 1.49 2.90 16.55
CA LEU A 5 1.20 4.19 15.90
C LEU A 5 -0.30 4.56 15.99
N ARG A 6 -1.18 3.58 16.24
CA ARG A 6 -2.64 3.75 16.29
C ARG A 6 -3.09 4.35 17.64
N THR A 7 -2.63 5.56 17.94
CA THR A 7 -2.95 6.31 19.18
C THR A 7 -3.85 7.52 18.90
N SER A 8 -4.50 8.03 19.95
CA SER A 8 -5.32 9.26 19.89
C SER A 8 -4.50 10.51 19.56
N GLU A 9 -3.19 10.49 19.78
CA GLU A 9 -2.29 11.60 19.45
C GLU A 9 -1.95 11.64 17.96
N ILE A 10 -1.63 10.48 17.37
CA ILE A 10 -1.14 10.39 15.99
C ILE A 10 -2.29 10.30 14.99
N LYS A 11 -3.40 9.62 15.36
CA LYS A 11 -4.58 9.36 14.51
C LYS A 11 -4.19 9.01 13.06
N PRO A 12 -3.37 7.96 12.86
CA PRO A 12 -2.81 7.67 11.54
C PRO A 12 -3.92 7.24 10.57
N PHE A 13 -3.81 7.71 9.32
CA PHE A 13 -4.59 7.20 8.21
C PHE A 13 -3.71 6.26 7.37
N ILE A 14 -4.03 4.97 7.38
CA ILE A 14 -3.20 3.91 6.82
C ILE A 14 -3.75 3.52 5.45
N ILE A 15 -3.00 3.87 4.40
CA ILE A 15 -3.29 3.47 3.02
C ILE A 15 -2.43 2.26 2.66
N PHE A 16 -3.08 1.16 2.27
CA PHE A 16 -2.40 -0.04 1.78
C PHE A 16 -2.36 -0.06 0.26
N ILE A 17 -1.15 -0.11 -0.31
CA ILE A 17 -0.95 -0.26 -1.75
C ILE A 17 -0.81 -1.75 -2.07
N LYS A 18 -1.90 -2.33 -2.57
CA LYS A 18 -1.99 -3.74 -2.91
C LYS A 18 -1.41 -4.00 -4.31
N PRO A 19 -0.53 -4.99 -4.49
CA PRO A 19 -0.14 -5.43 -5.82
C PRO A 19 -1.35 -6.05 -6.54
N PRO A 20 -1.47 -5.87 -7.87
CA PRO A 20 -2.47 -6.54 -8.70
C PRO A 20 -2.18 -8.05 -8.77
N SER A 21 -3.06 -8.80 -9.46
CA SER A 21 -2.87 -10.22 -9.72
C SER A 21 -1.54 -10.50 -10.44
N SER A 22 -0.98 -11.72 -10.26
CA SER A 22 0.34 -12.10 -10.78
C SER A 22 0.51 -11.86 -12.28
N THR A 23 -0.52 -12.11 -13.08
CA THR A 23 -0.52 -11.88 -14.53
C THR A 23 -0.46 -10.39 -14.90
N CYS A 24 -1.31 -9.56 -14.30
CA CYS A 24 -1.30 -8.11 -14.53
C CYS A 24 -0.05 -7.42 -13.94
N PHE A 25 0.54 -7.96 -12.86
CA PHE A 25 1.70 -7.35 -12.22
C PHE A 25 2.95 -7.45 -13.07
N LEU A 26 3.18 -8.60 -13.73
CA LEU A 26 4.26 -8.77 -14.70
C LEU A 26 4.14 -7.79 -15.86
N GLU A 27 2.96 -7.73 -16.49
CA GLU A 27 2.70 -6.86 -17.64
C GLU A 27 2.90 -5.37 -17.31
N SER A 28 2.34 -4.92 -16.18
CA SER A 28 2.46 -3.53 -15.74
C SER A 28 3.92 -3.18 -15.44
N ARG A 29 4.67 -4.05 -14.76
CA ARG A 29 6.08 -3.76 -14.39
C ARG A 29 7.04 -3.82 -15.58
N LEU A 30 6.81 -4.73 -16.53
CA LEU A 30 7.58 -4.80 -17.77
C LEU A 30 7.32 -3.57 -18.66
N LYS A 31 6.07 -3.10 -18.76
CA LYS A 31 5.71 -1.92 -19.55
C LYS A 31 6.48 -0.66 -19.14
N TYR A 32 6.82 -0.52 -17.87
CA TYR A 32 7.54 0.64 -17.34
C TYR A 32 9.03 0.37 -17.03
N ASN A 33 9.61 -0.77 -17.45
CA ASN A 33 10.97 -1.18 -17.08
C ASN A 33 11.24 -1.02 -15.57
N ALA A 34 10.26 -1.41 -14.76
CA ALA A 34 10.32 -1.17 -13.32
C ALA A 34 11.53 -1.90 -12.72
N MET A 35 12.38 -1.15 -12.04
CA MET A 35 13.42 -1.72 -11.21
C MET A 35 12.90 -1.93 -9.79
N PHE A 36 13.26 -3.07 -9.21
CA PHE A 36 13.07 -3.34 -7.82
C PHE A 36 14.31 -2.87 -7.06
N THR A 37 14.11 -1.95 -6.12
CA THR A 37 15.17 -1.51 -5.21
C THR A 37 15.17 -2.44 -4.00
N SER A 38 16.26 -3.18 -3.85
CA SER A 38 16.51 -4.04 -2.71
C SER A 38 16.92 -3.23 -1.47
N GLU A 39 16.95 -3.89 -0.32
CA GLU A 39 17.26 -3.30 0.99
C GLU A 39 18.70 -2.73 1.05
N ASP A 40 19.59 -3.25 0.22
CA ASP A 40 20.97 -2.81 0.02
C ASP A 40 21.11 -1.62 -0.96
N GLY A 41 19.99 -1.11 -1.48
CA GLY A 41 19.96 -0.02 -2.47
C GLY A 41 20.27 -0.46 -3.90
N SER A 42 20.50 -1.76 -4.14
CA SER A 42 20.70 -2.28 -5.50
C SER A 42 19.39 -2.27 -6.27
N ALA A 43 19.45 -1.83 -7.53
CA ALA A 43 18.31 -1.84 -8.44
C ALA A 43 18.42 -3.04 -9.37
N THR A 44 17.48 -3.97 -9.27
CA THR A 44 17.43 -5.17 -10.12
C THR A 44 16.18 -5.14 -11.00
N PRO A 45 16.23 -5.69 -12.23
CA PRO A 45 15.05 -5.83 -13.06
C PRO A 45 13.96 -6.62 -12.34
N CYS A 46 12.71 -6.19 -12.48
CA CYS A 46 11.58 -6.93 -11.90
C CYS A 46 11.50 -8.34 -12.51
N SER A 47 11.82 -9.35 -11.70
CA SER A 47 11.76 -10.77 -12.07
C SER A 47 10.52 -11.44 -11.48
N GLU A 48 10.08 -12.55 -12.06
CA GLU A 48 8.92 -13.33 -11.61
C GLU A 48 9.03 -13.77 -10.14
N GLY A 49 10.25 -14.09 -9.68
CA GLY A 49 10.51 -14.42 -8.27
C GLY A 49 10.26 -13.26 -7.32
N ILE A 50 10.62 -12.03 -7.72
CA ILE A 50 10.38 -10.80 -6.94
C ILE A 50 8.88 -10.54 -6.88
N ILE A 51 8.19 -10.68 -8.00
CA ILE A 51 6.74 -10.51 -8.11
C ILE A 51 5.99 -11.46 -7.17
N SER A 52 6.34 -12.74 -7.22
CA SER A 52 5.75 -13.76 -6.36
C SER A 52 6.00 -13.45 -4.88
N ALA A 53 7.22 -13.04 -4.52
CA ALA A 53 7.56 -12.65 -3.16
C ALA A 53 6.78 -11.42 -2.68
N VAL A 54 6.58 -10.42 -3.54
CA VAL A 54 5.78 -9.22 -3.22
C VAL A 54 4.31 -9.58 -3.01
N ILE A 55 3.73 -10.44 -3.86
CA ILE A 55 2.35 -10.91 -3.72
C ILE A 55 2.17 -11.70 -2.41
N GLU A 56 3.09 -12.61 -2.09
CA GLU A 56 3.05 -13.38 -0.85
C GLU A 56 3.17 -12.47 0.39
N LYS A 57 4.11 -11.52 0.38
CA LYS A 57 4.25 -10.54 1.46
C LYS A 57 3.00 -9.68 1.61
N SER A 58 2.39 -9.26 0.50
CA SER A 58 1.14 -8.50 0.50
C SER A 58 0.00 -9.30 1.12
N ALA A 59 -0.18 -10.57 0.74
CA ALA A 59 -1.20 -11.44 1.31
C ALA A 59 -1.03 -11.63 2.82
N LYS A 60 0.22 -11.79 3.29
CA LYS A 60 0.53 -11.86 4.73
C LYS A 60 0.17 -10.56 5.46
N LEU A 61 0.44 -9.40 4.85
CA LEU A 61 0.09 -8.10 5.43
C LEU A 61 -1.43 -7.92 5.53
N GLU A 62 -2.17 -8.28 4.48
CA GLU A 62 -3.63 -8.20 4.44
C GLU A 62 -4.28 -9.12 5.48
N ASN A 63 -3.79 -10.35 5.60
CA ASN A 63 -4.30 -11.29 6.60
C ASN A 63 -4.02 -10.84 8.05
N ASN A 64 -2.83 -10.30 8.31
CA ASN A 64 -2.43 -9.95 9.68
C ASN A 64 -2.88 -8.55 10.12
N PHE A 65 -2.98 -7.61 9.19
CA PHE A 65 -3.18 -6.18 9.49
C PHE A 65 -4.30 -5.54 8.67
N GLY A 66 -5.04 -6.29 7.86
CA GLY A 66 -6.11 -5.75 6.99
C GLY A 66 -7.14 -4.90 7.75
N HIS A 67 -7.48 -5.29 8.97
CA HIS A 67 -8.40 -4.55 9.85
C HIS A 67 -7.86 -3.20 10.35
N LEU A 68 -6.58 -2.90 10.12
CA LEU A 68 -5.95 -1.63 10.49
C LEU A 68 -5.85 -0.66 9.30
N PHE A 69 -6.18 -1.08 8.09
CA PHE A 69 -6.10 -0.24 6.90
C PHE A 69 -7.39 0.58 6.77
N ASP A 70 -7.24 1.89 6.56
CA ASP A 70 -8.36 2.80 6.38
C ASP A 70 -8.73 2.91 4.89
N PHE A 71 -7.78 2.65 3.99
CA PHE A 71 -8.00 2.63 2.54
C PHE A 71 -7.07 1.65 1.83
N VAL A 72 -7.54 1.04 0.74
CA VAL A 72 -6.76 0.09 -0.09
C VAL A 72 -6.77 0.54 -1.54
N ILE A 73 -5.60 0.69 -2.14
CA ILE A 73 -5.41 1.03 -3.57
C ILE A 73 -4.77 -0.17 -4.26
N VAL A 74 -5.33 -0.62 -5.37
CA VAL A 74 -4.72 -1.67 -6.21
C VAL A 74 -3.83 -1.02 -7.24
N ASN A 75 -2.55 -1.39 -7.27
CA ASN A 75 -1.54 -0.80 -8.16
C ASN A 75 -1.48 -1.53 -9.52
N ASP A 76 -2.60 -1.57 -10.24
CA ASP A 76 -2.70 -2.17 -11.58
C ASP A 76 -2.06 -1.28 -12.65
N ASP A 77 -2.44 -0.01 -12.68
CA ASP A 77 -1.89 1.06 -13.51
C ASP A 77 -1.24 2.11 -12.61
N ILE A 78 0.06 2.33 -12.81
CA ILE A 78 0.86 3.22 -11.96
C ILE A 78 0.30 4.65 -11.98
N SER A 79 -0.16 5.13 -13.14
CA SER A 79 -0.70 6.49 -13.28
C SER A 79 -2.02 6.64 -12.53
N ARG A 80 -2.92 5.67 -12.67
CA ARG A 80 -4.22 5.67 -11.96
C ARG A 80 -4.04 5.54 -10.45
N ALA A 81 -3.23 4.60 -10.00
CA ALA A 81 -2.97 4.38 -8.58
C ALA A 81 -2.32 5.62 -7.92
N THR A 82 -1.46 6.33 -8.66
CA THR A 82 -0.84 7.58 -8.20
C THR A 82 -1.87 8.71 -8.09
N GLU A 83 -2.74 8.86 -9.09
CA GLU A 83 -3.82 9.85 -9.06
C GLU A 83 -4.79 9.58 -7.90
N GLU A 84 -5.17 8.32 -7.69
CA GLU A 84 -6.02 7.90 -6.57
C GLU A 84 -5.37 8.18 -5.22
N LEU A 85 -4.07 7.86 -5.07
CA LEU A 85 -3.33 8.14 -3.84
C LEU A 85 -3.32 9.64 -3.51
N ILE A 86 -3.10 10.51 -4.51
CA ILE A 86 -3.11 11.96 -4.32
C ILE A 86 -4.51 12.44 -3.90
N LYS A 87 -5.56 11.90 -4.51
CA LYS A 87 -6.95 12.24 -4.16
C LYS A 87 -7.27 11.86 -2.73
N VAL A 88 -6.96 10.63 -2.32
CA VAL A 88 -7.19 10.12 -0.96
C VAL A 88 -6.36 10.90 0.06
N ALA A 89 -5.07 11.13 -0.21
CA ALA A 89 -4.23 11.94 0.67
C ALA A 89 -4.76 13.38 0.83
N GLY A 90 -5.31 13.96 -0.24
CA GLY A 90 -5.92 15.29 -0.22
C GLY A 90 -7.26 15.34 0.51
N SER A 91 -8.01 14.24 0.57
CA SER A 91 -9.30 14.15 1.26
C SER A 91 -9.14 13.88 2.75
N VAL A 92 -8.08 13.16 3.16
CA VAL A 92 -7.75 12.88 4.57
C VAL A 92 -7.76 14.13 5.45
N SER A 93 -7.28 15.26 4.93
CA SER A 93 -7.22 16.53 5.70
C SER A 93 -8.53 17.33 5.69
N LYS A 94 -9.49 16.97 4.84
CA LYS A 94 -10.71 17.76 4.60
C LYS A 94 -11.97 17.06 5.09
N ASP A 95 -11.99 15.73 5.04
CA ASP A 95 -13.16 14.93 5.32
C ASP A 95 -13.14 14.41 6.77
N LEU A 96 -14.33 14.19 7.32
CA LEU A 96 -14.49 13.58 8.63
C LEU A 96 -14.08 12.10 8.57
N GLN A 97 -13.24 11.67 9.51
CA GLN A 97 -12.74 10.30 9.57
C GLN A 97 -13.34 9.51 10.72
N TRP A 98 -13.61 8.22 10.46
CA TRP A 98 -14.00 7.27 11.49
C TRP A 98 -12.79 6.89 12.34
N VAL A 99 -12.79 7.33 13.59
CA VAL A 99 -11.78 6.97 14.58
C VAL A 99 -12.39 6.05 15.65
N PRO A 100 -11.59 5.16 16.27
CA PRO A 100 -12.03 4.43 17.45
C PRO A 100 -12.58 5.37 18.53
N ALA A 101 -13.67 4.99 19.19
CA ALA A 101 -14.27 5.79 20.25
C ALA A 101 -13.27 6.14 21.37
N ALA A 102 -12.36 5.22 21.69
CA ALA A 102 -11.28 5.42 22.65
C ALA A 102 -10.29 6.56 22.30
N TRP A 103 -10.38 7.16 21.10
CA TRP A 103 -9.57 8.31 20.71
C TRP A 103 -10.26 9.66 20.89
N VAL A 104 -11.54 9.65 21.27
CA VAL A 104 -12.40 10.84 21.39
C VAL A 104 -12.72 11.15 22.86
N GLU A 105 -12.12 10.41 23.80
CA GLU A 105 -12.15 10.74 25.23
C GLU A 105 -11.29 11.97 25.57
#